data_AF-A4CFN2-F1
#
_entry.id   AF-A4CFN2-F1
#
_cell.length_a   1.000
_cell.length_b   1.000
_cell.length_c   1.000
_cell.angle_alpha   90.00
_cell.angle_beta   90.00
_cell.angle_gamma   90.00
#
_symmetry.space_group_name_H-M   'P 1'
#
loop_
_entity.id
_entity.type
_entity.pdbx_description
1 polymer ?
#
loop_
_entity_poly.entity_id
_entity_poly.type
_entity_poly.pdbx_seq_one_letter_code
_entity_poly.pdbx_strand_id
1 'polypeptide(L)'
;MKGYRWTCNACSVGNASNETHCSKCGCSATAGTEDIEKHKNPGGFKKRKTIEEYKKQLLPLLFSPFFLVIYMHNGKFEIALLLFVAVAFIITKNLKLLLYISTDKKAKTMLLTFSCTLLLFILTRIYLIPDNSSSVGWGVLFYFIFTFGFMYYFTKGKRFNKLLEQYYKKS
;
A
#
# COMPACT_ATOMS: atom_id res chain seq x y z
N MET A 1 -24.49 -35.61 -34.75
CA MET A 1 -23.18 -34.93 -34.61
C MET A 1 -23.00 -34.50 -33.16
N LYS A 2 -21.97 -34.97 -32.45
CA LYS A 2 -21.65 -34.44 -31.11
C LYS A 2 -20.99 -33.07 -31.31
N GLY A 3 -21.78 -32.00 -31.21
CA GLY A 3 -21.28 -30.63 -31.35
C GLY A 3 -20.15 -30.37 -30.37
N TYR A 4 -19.11 -29.64 -30.81
CA TYR A 4 -18.00 -29.22 -29.95
C TYR A 4 -18.57 -28.54 -28.69
N ARG A 5 -18.01 -28.87 -27.53
CA ARG A 5 -18.37 -28.30 -26.24
C ARG A 5 -17.11 -27.70 -25.62
N TRP A 6 -17.25 -26.51 -25.04
CA TRP A 6 -16.15 -25.87 -24.32
C TRP A 6 -16.43 -25.90 -22.82
N THR A 7 -15.36 -26.01 -22.03
CA THR A 7 -15.46 -26.08 -20.57
C THR A 7 -15.18 -24.72 -19.97
N CYS A 8 -16.04 -24.25 -19.06
CA CYS A 8 -15.85 -22.98 -18.39
C CYS A 8 -14.63 -23.02 -17.44
N ASN A 9 -13.69 -22.11 -17.62
CA ASN A 9 -12.48 -22.00 -16.79
C ASN A 9 -12.75 -21.55 -15.34
N ALA A 10 -13.93 -20.99 -15.05
CA ALA A 10 -14.30 -20.53 -13.71
C ALA A 10 -15.01 -21.62 -12.87
N CYS A 11 -15.92 -22.39 -13.47
CA CYS A 11 -16.77 -23.36 -12.75
C CYS A 11 -16.74 -24.80 -13.30
N SER A 12 -15.91 -25.06 -14.31
CA SER A 12 -15.70 -26.36 -14.95
C SER A 12 -16.94 -27.00 -15.61
N VAL A 13 -18.02 -26.24 -15.80
CA VAL A 13 -19.22 -26.71 -16.52
C VAL A 13 -18.98 -26.70 -18.03
N GLY A 14 -19.41 -27.75 -18.72
CA GLY A 14 -19.41 -27.83 -20.18
C GLY A 14 -20.57 -27.04 -20.79
N ASN A 15 -20.28 -26.18 -21.76
CA ASN A 15 -21.24 -25.35 -22.49
C ASN A 15 -21.23 -25.74 -23.98
N ALA A 16 -22.30 -25.38 -24.69
CA ALA A 16 -22.38 -25.62 -26.13
C ALA A 16 -21.42 -24.70 -26.91
N SER A 17 -20.98 -25.13 -28.10
CA SER A 17 -20.02 -24.37 -28.94
C SER A 17 -20.51 -23.00 -29.37
N ASN A 18 -21.83 -22.81 -29.48
CA ASN A 18 -22.45 -21.55 -29.87
C ASN A 18 -22.64 -20.59 -28.68
N GLU A 19 -22.46 -21.05 -27.44
CA GLU A 19 -22.58 -20.19 -26.26
C GLU A 19 -21.28 -19.41 -26.04
N THR A 20 -21.38 -18.09 -25.99
CA THR A 20 -20.24 -17.19 -25.71
C THR A 20 -19.97 -17.00 -24.22
N HIS A 21 -20.92 -17.38 -23.36
CA HIS A 21 -20.87 -17.25 -21.91
C HIS A 21 -21.33 -18.54 -21.24
N CYS A 22 -20.76 -18.85 -20.08
CA CYS A 22 -21.14 -20.04 -19.35
C CYS A 22 -22.56 -19.93 -18.79
N SER A 23 -23.38 -20.93 -19.10
CA SER A 23 -24.76 -21.07 -18.61
C SER A 23 -24.92 -21.00 -17.09
N LYS A 24 -23.91 -21.46 -16.32
CA LYS A 24 -23.98 -21.52 -14.85
C LYS A 24 -23.47 -20.27 -14.15
N CYS A 25 -22.34 -19.72 -14.57
CA CYS A 25 -21.67 -18.63 -13.86
C CYS A 25 -21.53 -17.33 -14.68
N GLY A 26 -21.95 -17.32 -15.95
CA GLY A 26 -21.88 -16.15 -16.82
C GLY A 26 -20.47 -15.81 -17.33
N CYS A 27 -19.43 -16.57 -16.96
CA CYS A 27 -18.06 -16.31 -17.42
C CYS A 27 -17.93 -16.54 -18.93
N SER A 28 -17.35 -15.58 -19.65
CA SER A 28 -17.12 -15.67 -21.10
C SER A 28 -16.17 -16.82 -21.47
N ALA A 29 -16.37 -17.40 -22.66
CA ALA A 29 -15.47 -18.41 -23.24
C ALA A 29 -14.05 -17.87 -23.49
N THR A 30 -13.93 -16.56 -23.74
CA THR A 30 -12.66 -15.86 -23.96
C THR A 30 -12.28 -14.99 -22.76
N ALA A 31 -12.83 -15.26 -21.57
CA ALA A 31 -12.52 -14.50 -20.37
C ALA A 31 -11.02 -14.54 -20.05
N GLY A 32 -10.44 -13.37 -19.80
CA GLY A 32 -9.08 -13.25 -19.28
C GLY A 32 -8.96 -13.78 -17.85
N THR A 33 -7.72 -13.90 -17.36
CA THR A 33 -7.41 -14.43 -16.02
C THR A 33 -8.14 -13.71 -14.89
N GLU A 34 -8.27 -12.38 -14.95
CA GLU A 34 -8.99 -11.59 -13.94
C GLU A 34 -10.50 -11.88 -13.94
N ASP A 35 -11.12 -11.96 -15.11
CA ASP A 35 -12.55 -12.26 -15.23
C ASP A 35 -12.86 -13.69 -14.79
N ILE A 36 -11.97 -14.64 -15.07
CA ILE A 36 -12.09 -16.01 -14.55
C ILE A 36 -12.04 -16.01 -13.01
N GLU A 37 -11.08 -15.29 -12.40
CA GLU A 37 -10.96 -15.22 -10.95
C GLU A 37 -12.18 -14.55 -10.30
N LYS A 38 -12.72 -13.49 -10.93
CA LYS A 38 -13.93 -12.79 -10.49
C LYS A 38 -15.15 -13.71 -10.43
N HIS A 39 -15.33 -14.59 -11.41
CA HIS A 39 -16.46 -15.52 -11.44
C HIS A 39 -16.22 -16.79 -10.59
N LYS A 40 -14.96 -17.21 -10.43
CA LYS A 40 -14.57 -18.37 -9.61
C LYS A 40 -14.68 -18.08 -8.11
N ASN A 41 -14.28 -16.88 -7.68
CA ASN A 41 -14.37 -16.45 -6.28
C ASN A 41 -14.63 -14.93 -6.20
N PRO A 42 -15.89 -14.48 -6.39
CA PRO A 42 -16.21 -13.06 -6.41
C PRO A 42 -15.86 -12.33 -5.10
N GLY A 43 -16.06 -13.00 -3.96
CA GLY A 43 -15.71 -12.45 -2.65
C GLY A 43 -14.20 -12.28 -2.45
N GLY A 44 -13.41 -13.28 -2.88
CA GLY A 44 -11.95 -13.24 -2.82
C GLY A 44 -11.35 -12.20 -3.77
N PHE A 45 -11.91 -12.08 -4.99
CA PHE A 45 -11.47 -11.10 -5.97
C PHE A 45 -11.73 -9.66 -5.49
N LYS A 46 -12.95 -9.38 -4.99
CA LYS A 46 -13.30 -8.07 -4.42
C LYS A 46 -12.36 -7.71 -3.26
N LYS A 47 -12.11 -8.67 -2.36
CA LYS A 47 -11.17 -8.51 -1.24
C LYS A 47 -9.75 -8.13 -1.71
N ARG A 48 -9.19 -8.86 -2.69
CA ARG A 48 -7.81 -8.59 -3.18
C ARG A 48 -7.73 -7.20 -3.83
N LYS A 49 -8.67 -6.86 -4.71
CA LYS A 49 -8.68 -5.60 -5.45
C LYS A 49 -8.79 -4.38 -4.52
N THR A 50 -9.64 -4.46 -3.49
CA THR A 50 -9.77 -3.37 -2.51
C THR A 50 -8.52 -3.24 -1.62
N ILE A 51 -7.90 -4.35 -1.19
CA ILE A 51 -6.62 -4.28 -0.44
C ILE A 51 -5.53 -3.62 -1.29
N GLU A 52 -5.51 -3.90 -2.58
CA GLU A 52 -4.55 -3.32 -3.53
C GLU A 52 -4.80 -1.81 -3.74
N GLU A 53 -6.06 -1.38 -3.83
CA GLU A 53 -6.43 0.05 -3.81
C GLU A 53 -5.99 0.75 -2.53
N TYR A 54 -6.22 0.14 -1.36
CA TYR A 54 -5.75 0.71 -0.09
C TYR A 54 -4.23 0.81 -0.01
N LYS A 55 -3.50 -0.21 -0.52
CA LYS A 55 -2.04 -0.13 -0.65
C LYS A 55 -1.61 1.02 -1.55
N LYS A 56 -2.30 1.23 -2.69
CA LYS A 56 -2.06 2.38 -3.57
C LYS A 56 -2.33 3.72 -2.90
N GLN A 57 -3.33 3.83 -2.02
CA GLN A 57 -3.61 5.05 -1.26
C GLN A 57 -2.60 5.35 -0.15
N LEU A 58 -1.98 4.31 0.40
CA LEU A 58 -0.90 4.43 1.39
C LEU A 58 0.48 4.63 0.75
N LEU A 59 0.65 4.25 -0.52
CA LEU A 59 1.90 4.42 -1.28
C LEU A 59 2.40 5.87 -1.36
N PRO A 60 1.55 6.91 -1.47
CA PRO A 60 2.01 8.30 -1.39
C PRO A 60 2.62 8.66 -0.02
N LEU A 61 2.08 8.11 1.08
CA LEU A 61 2.66 8.30 2.43
C LEU A 61 4.10 7.76 2.47
N LEU A 62 4.35 6.75 1.65
CA LEU A 62 5.61 6.05 1.51
C LEU A 62 6.61 6.77 0.56
N PHE A 63 6.17 7.78 -0.19
CA PHE A 63 7.03 8.71 -0.96
C PHE A 63 7.43 9.97 -0.18
N SER A 64 6.84 10.21 1.00
CA SER A 64 7.29 11.22 1.98
C SER A 64 8.82 11.27 2.19
N PRO A 65 9.56 10.14 2.21
CA PRO A 65 11.01 10.13 2.34
C PRO A 65 11.77 10.94 1.28
N PHE A 66 11.25 11.02 0.05
CA PHE A 66 11.93 11.76 -1.02
C PHE A 66 11.90 13.26 -0.78
N PHE A 67 10.77 13.80 -0.32
CA PHE A 67 10.68 15.22 0.05
C PHE A 67 11.60 15.54 1.23
N LEU A 68 11.76 14.60 2.17
CA LEU A 68 12.59 14.78 3.35
C LEU A 68 14.08 14.75 2.99
N VAL A 69 14.48 13.88 2.06
CA VAL A 69 15.85 13.87 1.52
C VAL A 69 16.17 15.17 0.78
N ILE A 70 15.23 15.68 -0.04
CA ILE A 70 15.39 16.96 -0.74
C ILE A 70 15.53 18.10 0.30
N TYR A 71 14.79 18.07 1.40
CA TYR A 71 14.98 18.99 2.52
C TYR A 71 16.36 18.84 3.18
N MET A 72 16.78 17.62 3.52
CA MET A 72 18.07 17.39 4.20
C MET A 72 19.27 17.81 3.35
N HIS A 73 19.16 17.70 2.02
CA HIS A 73 20.18 18.13 1.08
C HIS A 73 20.21 19.66 0.88
N ASN A 74 19.05 20.30 0.80
CA ASN A 74 18.97 21.71 0.43
C ASN A 74 18.89 22.68 1.62
N GLY A 75 18.54 22.20 2.83
CA GLY A 75 18.41 23.01 4.06
C GLY A 75 17.27 24.04 4.04
N LYS A 76 16.52 24.17 2.94
CA LYS A 76 15.47 25.20 2.81
C LYS A 76 14.21 24.84 3.59
N PHE A 77 13.84 25.73 4.52
CA PHE A 77 12.64 25.60 5.35
C PHE A 77 11.33 25.47 4.55
N GLU A 78 11.26 26.07 3.36
CA GLU A 78 10.13 26.00 2.43
C GLU A 78 9.76 24.54 2.08
N ILE A 79 10.76 23.67 1.94
CA ILE A 79 10.58 22.25 1.60
C ILE A 79 10.04 21.47 2.80
N ALA A 80 10.48 21.81 4.02
CA ALA A 80 9.94 21.22 5.24
C ALA A 80 8.46 21.58 5.44
N LEU A 81 8.08 22.82 5.14
CA LEU A 81 6.69 23.26 5.21
C LEU A 81 5.81 22.49 4.22
N LEU A 82 6.26 22.34 2.97
CA LEU A 82 5.59 21.54 1.93
C LEU A 82 5.39 20.08 2.37
N LEU A 83 6.41 19.49 3.00
CA LEU A 83 6.35 18.14 3.53
C LEU A 83 5.32 18.02 4.66
N PHE A 84 5.27 19.01 5.56
CA PHE A 84 4.30 19.03 6.65
C PHE A 84 2.86 19.10 6.12
N VAL A 85 2.60 19.94 5.13
CA VAL A 85 1.28 20.05 4.47
C VAL A 85 0.91 18.75 3.75
N ALA A 86 1.84 18.14 3.01
CA ALA A 86 1.59 16.88 2.32
C ALA A 86 1.26 15.74 3.30
N VAL A 87 2.01 15.63 4.40
CA VAL A 87 1.76 14.63 5.45
C VAL A 87 0.41 14.88 6.12
N ALA A 88 0.07 16.13 6.47
CA ALA A 88 -1.22 16.48 7.05
C ALA A 88 -2.40 16.14 6.12
N PHE A 89 -2.25 16.42 4.81
CA PHE A 89 -3.25 16.06 3.80
C PHE A 89 -3.47 14.54 3.69
N ILE A 90 -2.39 13.75 3.72
CA ILE A 90 -2.52 12.29 3.64
C ILE A 90 -3.13 11.73 4.92
N ILE A 91 -2.78 12.27 6.10
CA ILE A 91 -3.37 11.87 7.39
C ILE A 91 -4.87 12.14 7.39
N THR A 92 -5.31 13.33 6.96
CA THR A 92 -6.74 13.68 6.92
C THR A 92 -7.52 12.79 5.95
N LYS A 93 -6.98 12.51 4.76
CA LYS A 93 -7.58 11.58 3.78
C LYS A 93 -7.72 10.15 4.30
N ASN A 94 -6.79 9.70 5.15
CA ASN A 94 -6.71 8.31 5.62
C ASN A 94 -7.01 8.15 7.12
N LEU A 95 -7.66 9.14 7.75
CA LEU A 95 -7.83 9.21 9.20
C LEU A 95 -8.55 7.97 9.78
N LYS A 96 -9.63 7.52 9.12
CA LYS A 96 -10.39 6.32 9.56
C LYS A 96 -9.54 5.06 9.55
N LEU A 97 -8.68 4.91 8.53
CA LEU A 97 -7.77 3.78 8.41
C LEU A 97 -6.67 3.85 9.49
N LEU A 98 -6.09 5.03 9.72
CA LEU A 98 -5.08 5.25 10.75
C LEU A 98 -5.61 5.00 12.18
N LEU A 99 -6.85 5.43 12.46
CA LEU A 99 -7.53 5.14 13.72
C LEU A 99 -7.73 3.63 13.92
N TYR A 100 -8.11 2.92 12.85
CA TYR A 100 -8.26 1.48 12.90
C TYR A 100 -6.92 0.76 13.13
N ILE A 101 -5.87 1.13 12.41
CA ILE A 101 -4.52 0.59 12.62
C ILE A 101 -4.03 0.86 14.05
N SER A 102 -4.38 2.03 14.60
CA SER A 102 -4.03 2.42 15.98
C SER A 102 -4.76 1.62 17.07
N THR A 103 -5.78 0.84 16.70
CA THR A 103 -6.48 -0.06 17.63
C THR A 103 -5.64 -1.30 17.96
N ASP A 104 -4.76 -1.75 17.05
CA ASP A 104 -3.80 -2.82 17.34
C ASP A 104 -2.57 -2.24 18.06
N LYS A 105 -2.33 -2.70 19.30
CA LYS A 105 -1.24 -2.21 20.15
C LYS A 105 0.13 -2.26 19.46
N LYS A 106 0.42 -3.32 18.68
CA LYS A 106 1.72 -3.49 18.00
C LYS A 106 1.83 -2.61 16.75
N ALA A 107 0.76 -2.49 15.97
CA ALA A 107 0.74 -1.60 14.81
C ALA A 107 0.81 -0.12 15.24
N LYS A 108 0.12 0.26 16.32
CA LYS A 108 0.28 1.56 16.98
C LYS A 108 1.72 1.81 17.42
N THR A 109 2.35 0.85 18.10
CA THR A 109 3.76 0.99 18.51
C THR A 109 4.67 1.16 17.30
N MET A 110 4.50 0.39 16.22
CA MET A 110 5.30 0.53 14.99
C MET A 110 5.14 1.89 14.31
N LEU A 111 3.91 2.40 14.23
CA LEU A 111 3.64 3.71 13.65
C LEU A 111 4.25 4.84 14.49
N LEU A 112 4.17 4.69 15.81
CA LEU A 112 4.70 5.66 16.76
C LEU A 112 6.23 5.65 16.77
N THR A 113 6.88 4.48 16.78
CA THR A 113 8.34 4.41 16.64
C THR A 113 8.80 5.00 15.33
N PHE A 114 8.17 4.66 14.20
CA PHE A 114 8.53 5.26 12.91
C PHE A 114 8.42 6.78 12.93
N SER A 115 7.30 7.32 13.44
CA SER A 115 7.07 8.76 13.53
C SER A 115 8.08 9.46 14.45
N CYS A 116 8.39 8.87 15.61
CA CYS A 116 9.40 9.39 16.52
C CYS A 116 10.80 9.36 15.89
N THR A 117 11.17 8.26 15.23
CA THR A 117 12.47 8.15 14.56
C THR A 117 12.60 9.18 13.44
N LEU A 118 11.56 9.38 12.63
CA LEU A 118 11.53 10.44 11.61
C LEU A 118 11.73 11.84 12.20
N LEU A 119 11.03 12.14 13.30
CA LEU A 119 11.14 13.42 13.98
C LEU A 119 12.55 13.64 14.54
N LEU A 120 13.15 12.61 15.15
CA LEU A 120 14.53 12.66 15.61
C LEU A 120 15.52 12.91 14.46
N PHE A 121 15.32 12.31 13.29
CA PHE A 121 16.15 12.59 12.10
C PHE A 121 16.07 14.06 11.69
N ILE A 122 14.86 14.63 11.62
CA ILE A 122 14.66 16.04 11.27
C ILE A 122 15.36 16.95 12.28
N LEU A 123 15.15 16.71 13.58
CA LEU A 123 15.76 17.52 14.65
C LEU A 123 17.29 17.43 14.62
N THR A 124 17.84 16.22 14.41
CA THR A 124 19.29 16.02 14.33
C THR A 124 19.87 16.80 13.15
N ARG A 125 19.19 16.83 12.00
CA ARG A 125 19.62 17.61 10.84
C ARG A 125 19.57 19.12 11.09
N ILE A 126 18.54 19.62 11.77
CA ILE A 126 18.38 21.05 12.05
C ILE A 126 19.40 21.54 13.08
N TYR A 127 19.60 20.79 14.17
CA TYR A 127 20.35 21.28 15.33
C TYR A 127 21.80 20.82 15.39
N LEU A 128 22.15 19.65 14.84
CA LEU A 128 23.48 19.05 15.02
C LEU A 128 24.34 19.01 13.76
N ILE A 129 23.75 19.00 12.56
CA ILE A 129 24.50 18.82 11.31
C ILE A 129 24.54 20.14 10.55
N PRO A 130 25.73 20.76 10.37
CA PRO A 130 25.89 21.93 9.51
C PRO A 130 25.66 21.57 8.04
N ASP A 131 25.13 22.52 7.25
CA ASP A 131 24.77 22.28 5.84
C ASP A 131 25.94 21.87 4.95
N ASN A 132 27.15 22.34 5.26
CA ASN A 132 28.36 22.05 4.47
C ASN A 132 29.11 20.79 4.95
N SER A 133 28.52 20.00 5.85
CA SER A 133 29.16 18.80 6.39
C SER A 133 28.96 17.58 5.48
N SER A 134 30.01 16.78 5.29
CA SER A 134 29.91 15.45 4.65
C SER A 134 29.00 14.49 5.40
N SER A 135 28.69 14.75 6.67
CA SER A 135 27.73 14.00 7.49
C SER A 135 26.30 14.10 6.95
N VAL A 136 25.96 15.12 6.15
CA VAL A 136 24.65 15.26 5.50
C VAL A 136 24.40 14.09 4.55
N GLY A 137 25.39 13.74 3.72
CA GLY A 137 25.26 12.65 2.75
C GLY A 137 25.07 11.28 3.42
N TRP A 138 25.81 11.00 4.49
CA TRP A 138 25.64 9.78 5.28
C TRP A 138 24.28 9.72 5.99
N GLY A 139 23.81 10.85 6.51
CA GLY A 139 22.46 10.96 7.10
C GLY A 139 21.35 10.69 6.08
N VAL A 140 21.48 11.23 4.86
CA VAL A 140 20.57 10.95 3.73
C VAL A 140 20.55 9.47 3.38
N LEU A 141 21.72 8.84 3.27
CA LEU A 141 21.83 7.44 2.90
C LEU A 141 21.24 6.50 3.97
N PHE A 142 21.53 6.76 5.24
CA PHE A 142 20.94 6.01 6.36
C PHE A 142 19.42 6.15 6.38
N TYR A 143 18.91 7.37 6.19
CA TYR A 143 17.49 7.65 6.15
C TYR A 143 16.78 6.88 5.01
N PHE A 144 17.38 6.85 3.82
CA PHE A 144 16.88 6.07 2.69
C PHE A 144 16.81 4.58 3.03
N ILE A 145 17.88 4.01 3.58
CA ILE A 145 17.92 2.59 3.94
C ILE A 145 16.88 2.27 5.03
N PHE A 146 16.78 3.12 6.06
CA PHE A 146 15.82 2.95 7.15
C PHE A 146 14.37 3.00 6.65
N THR A 147 14.04 3.98 5.81
CA THR A 147 12.69 4.13 5.27
C THR A 147 12.33 2.98 4.34
N PHE A 148 13.20 2.60 3.39
CA PHE A 148 12.96 1.42 2.54
C PHE A 148 12.86 0.12 3.34
N GLY A 149 13.72 -0.07 4.35
CA GLY A 149 13.69 -1.24 5.22
C GLY A 149 12.40 -1.32 6.04
N PHE A 150 12.00 -0.21 6.66
CA PHE A 150 10.74 -0.10 7.40
C PHE A 150 9.55 -0.39 6.50
N MET A 151 9.57 0.14 5.29
CA MET A 151 8.52 -0.10 4.31
C MET A 151 8.42 -1.54 3.83
N TYR A 152 9.55 -2.15 3.50
CA TYR A 152 9.60 -3.56 3.14
C TYR A 152 9.04 -4.41 4.27
N TYR A 153 9.46 -4.13 5.51
CA TYR A 153 8.94 -4.79 6.70
C TYR A 153 7.43 -4.58 6.89
N PHE A 154 6.95 -3.35 6.71
CA PHE A 154 5.55 -2.98 6.91
C PHE A 154 4.63 -3.56 5.83
N THR A 155 5.04 -3.54 4.56
CA THR A 155 4.24 -4.03 3.42
C THR A 155 4.25 -5.56 3.30
N LYS A 156 5.39 -6.22 3.56
CA LYS A 156 5.47 -7.70 3.60
C LYS A 156 5.01 -8.29 4.93
N GLY A 157 4.83 -7.48 5.97
CA GLY A 157 4.36 -7.95 7.27
C GLY A 157 3.00 -8.65 7.16
N LYS A 158 2.95 -9.95 7.52
CA LYS A 158 1.69 -10.73 7.60
C LYS A 158 0.64 -10.02 8.47
N ARG A 159 1.08 -9.23 9.46
CA ARG A 159 0.22 -8.49 10.39
C ARG A 159 -0.51 -7.32 9.73
N PHE A 160 0.19 -6.53 8.91
CA PHE A 160 -0.42 -5.38 8.24
C PHE A 160 -1.46 -5.82 7.22
N ASN A 161 -1.13 -6.86 6.44
CA ASN A 161 -2.11 -7.49 5.54
C ASN A 161 -3.32 -8.03 6.34
N LYS A 162 -3.10 -8.69 7.48
CA LYS A 162 -4.20 -9.18 8.34
C LYS A 162 -5.05 -8.05 8.92
N LEU A 163 -4.46 -6.92 9.32
CA LEU A 163 -5.19 -5.75 9.83
C LEU A 163 -6.02 -5.07 8.74
N LEU A 164 -5.47 -4.92 7.53
CA LEU A 164 -6.23 -4.45 6.37
C LEU A 164 -7.40 -5.40 6.04
N GLU A 165 -7.17 -6.71 6.12
CA GLU A 165 -8.22 -7.71 5.94
C GLU A 165 -9.31 -7.65 7.01
N GLN A 166 -8.95 -7.35 8.27
CA GLN A 166 -9.91 -7.21 9.37
C GLN A 166 -10.69 -5.90 9.29
N TYR A 167 -10.06 -4.81 8.84
CA TYR A 167 -10.74 -3.54 8.58
C TYR A 167 -11.84 -3.72 7.54
N TYR A 168 -11.52 -4.43 6.46
CA TYR A 168 -12.45 -4.76 5.39
C TYR A 168 -13.67 -5.59 5.87
N LYS A 169 -13.50 -6.50 6.84
CA LYS A 169 -14.64 -7.27 7.38
C LYS A 169 -15.60 -6.42 8.21
N LYS A 170 -15.18 -5.25 8.68
CA LYS A 170 -15.93 -4.40 9.62
C LYS A 170 -16.49 -3.12 8.98
N SER A 171 -15.99 -2.76 7.79
CA SER A 171 -16.47 -1.64 6.97
C SER A 171 -17.42 -2.10 5.89
#